data_AF-A0A0S7YE11-F1
#
_entry.id   AF-A0A0S7YE11-F1
#
_cell.length_a   1.000
_cell.length_b   1.000
_cell.length_c   1.000
_cell.angle_alpha   90.00
_cell.angle_beta   90.00
_cell.angle_gamma   90.00
#
_symmetry.space_group_name_H-M   'P 1'
#
loop_
_entity.id
_entity.type
_entity.pdbx_description
1 polymer ?
#
loop_
_entity_poly.entity_id
_entity_poly.type
_entity_poly.pdbx_seq_one_letter_code
_entity_poly.pdbx_strand_id
1 'polypeptide(L)'
;MVISLDNKPRKVVRQWYENQIYLVHRFRTLYNGKQRATNPREKKMTERKMGHLQKKVNQHMDYGEFLGIGKEQIRNFNLVVIEEIKKGGNVKAIIQKLTNSQK
;
A
#
# COMPACT_ATOMS: atom_id res chain seq x y z
N MET A 1 -20.66 1.26 -2.70
CA MET A 1 -20.05 2.57 -2.99
C MET A 1 -19.43 2.48 -4.38
N VAL A 2 -20.11 3.02 -5.40
CA VAL A 2 -19.66 2.96 -6.80
C VAL A 2 -18.86 4.23 -7.07
N ILE A 3 -17.55 4.09 -7.27
CA ILE A 3 -16.68 5.20 -7.63
C ILE A 3 -16.79 5.35 -9.16
N SER A 4 -17.48 6.38 -9.63
CA SER A 4 -17.47 6.74 -11.07
C SER A 4 -16.06 7.19 -11.47
N LEU A 5 -15.53 6.58 -12.53
CA LEU A 5 -14.16 6.75 -13.05
C LEU A 5 -14.16 7.54 -14.36
N ASP A 6 -15.11 8.45 -14.55
CA ASP A 6 -15.49 8.92 -15.90
C ASP A 6 -14.57 9.94 -16.57
N ASN A 7 -13.31 10.12 -16.13
CA ASN A 7 -12.35 10.89 -16.93
C ASN A 7 -10.84 10.64 -16.66
N LYS A 8 -10.47 9.51 -16.04
CA LYS A 8 -9.04 9.16 -15.83
C LYS A 8 -8.74 7.83 -16.50
N PRO A 9 -7.57 7.67 -17.17
CA PRO A 9 -7.26 6.41 -17.84
C PRO A 9 -7.25 5.31 -16.79
N ARG A 10 -8.21 4.38 -16.87
CA ARG A 10 -8.40 3.26 -15.91
C ARG A 10 -7.09 2.53 -15.61
N LYS A 11 -6.16 2.52 -16.57
CA LYS A 11 -4.79 2.01 -16.44
C LYS A 11 -3.95 2.73 -15.37
N VAL A 12 -4.00 4.06 -15.27
CA VAL A 12 -3.23 4.86 -14.30
C VAL A 12 -3.76 4.64 -12.89
N VAL A 13 -5.08 4.64 -12.72
CA VAL A 13 -5.73 4.36 -11.43
C VAL A 13 -5.43 2.94 -10.98
N ARG A 14 -5.51 1.95 -11.89
CA ARG A 14 -5.11 0.57 -11.59
C ARG A 14 -3.65 0.47 -11.17
N GLN A 15 -2.74 1.08 -11.93
CA GLN A 15 -1.31 1.10 -11.60
C GLN A 15 -1.06 1.72 -10.21
N TRP A 16 -1.83 2.76 -9.86
CA TRP A 16 -1.76 3.38 -8.55
C TRP A 16 -2.12 2.39 -7.44
N TYR A 17 -3.20 1.63 -7.58
CA TYR A 17 -3.60 0.61 -6.60
C TYR A 17 -2.57 -0.51 -6.47
N GLU A 18 -2.03 -1.00 -7.58
CA GLU A 18 -0.98 -2.01 -7.58
C GLU A 18 0.26 -1.52 -6.81
N ASN A 19 0.72 -0.30 -7.10
CA ASN A 19 1.84 0.33 -6.39
C ASN A 19 1.53 0.53 -4.90
N GLN A 20 0.29 0.90 -4.57
CA GLN A 20 -0.11 1.09 -3.18
C GLN A 20 -0.07 -0.23 -2.39
N ILE A 21 -0.49 -1.35 -2.99
CA ILE A 21 -0.37 -2.69 -2.38
C ILE A 21 1.10 -3.00 -2.09
N TYR A 22 2.01 -2.75 -3.05
CA TYR A 22 3.44 -2.96 -2.86
C TYR A 22 4.01 -2.13 -1.71
N LEU A 23 3.65 -0.84 -1.64
CA LEU A 23 4.12 0.08 -0.60
C LEU A 23 3.66 -0.37 0.78
N VAL A 24 2.38 -0.69 0.93
CA VAL A 24 1.79 -1.16 2.20
C VAL A 24 2.41 -2.50 2.62
N HIS A 25 2.57 -3.45 1.69
CA HIS A 25 3.22 -4.73 1.97
C HIS A 25 4.66 -4.52 2.46
N ARG A 26 5.46 -3.73 1.73
CA ARG A 26 6.85 -3.48 2.11
C ARG A 26 6.96 -2.80 3.47
N PHE A 27 6.08 -1.85 3.77
CA PHE A 27 6.04 -1.18 5.06
C PHE A 27 5.73 -2.18 6.18
N ARG A 28 4.75 -3.05 5.98
CA ARG A 28 4.38 -4.09 6.94
C ARG A 28 5.51 -5.09 7.18
N THR A 29 6.22 -5.51 6.14
CA THR A 29 7.38 -6.40 6.27
C THR A 29 8.49 -5.75 7.10
N LEU A 30 8.82 -4.47 6.84
CA LEU A 30 9.83 -3.74 7.62
C LEU A 30 9.38 -3.55 9.07
N TYR A 31 8.11 -3.23 9.31
CA TYR A 31 7.56 -3.11 10.66
C TYR A 31 7.69 -4.42 11.44
N ASN A 32 7.29 -5.55 10.83
CA ASN A 32 7.43 -6.87 11.45
C ASN A 32 8.90 -7.23 11.70
N GLY A 33 9.80 -6.88 10.78
CA GLY A 33 11.24 -7.04 10.94
C GLY A 33 11.79 -6.22 12.11
N LYS A 34 11.38 -4.95 12.25
CA LYS A 34 11.77 -4.08 13.38
C LYS A 34 11.33 -4.67 14.72
N GLN A 35 10.13 -5.25 14.78
CA GLN A 35 9.61 -5.86 16.01
C GLN A 35 10.34 -7.15 16.40
N ARG A 36 10.83 -7.92 15.42
CA ARG A 36 11.59 -9.16 15.66
C ARG A 36 13.08 -8.93 15.90
N ALA A 37 13.63 -7.83 15.40
CA ALA A 37 15.05 -7.51 15.56
C ALA A 37 15.39 -7.37 17.05
N THR A 38 16.40 -8.10 17.50
CA THR A 38 16.95 -7.96 18.87
C THR A 38 18.17 -7.04 18.87
N ASN A 39 18.87 -6.93 17.74
CA ASN A 39 20.06 -6.09 17.58
C ASN A 39 19.68 -4.59 17.41
N PRO A 40 20.21 -3.68 18.26
CA PRO A 40 19.97 -2.24 18.15
C PRO A 40 20.36 -1.63 16.80
N ARG A 41 21.43 -2.14 16.18
CA ARG A 41 21.92 -1.66 14.87
C ARG A 41 20.94 -1.99 13.75
N GLU A 42 20.37 -3.20 13.77
CA GLU A 42 19.36 -3.64 12.82
C GLU A 42 18.05 -2.87 12.99
N LYS A 43 17.63 -2.61 14.24
CA LYS A 43 16.48 -1.74 14.54
C LYS A 43 16.66 -0.35 13.94
N LYS A 44 17.80 0.30 14.19
CA LYS A 44 18.13 1.64 13.66
C LYS A 44 18.17 1.66 12.13
N MET A 45 18.73 0.62 11.50
CA MET A 45 18.74 0.48 10.04
C MET A 45 17.32 0.35 9.49
N THR A 46 16.50 -0.50 10.11
CA THR A 46 15.11 -0.75 9.68
C THR A 46 14.26 0.50 9.84
N GLU A 47 14.45 1.25 10.93
CA GLU A 47 13.79 2.53 11.17
C GLU A 47 14.12 3.57 10.10
N ARG A 48 15.39 3.70 9.69
CA ARG A 48 15.79 4.56 8.57
C ARG A 48 15.11 4.14 7.26
N LYS A 49 15.05 2.84 6.97
CA LYS A 49 14.35 2.30 5.79
C LYS A 49 12.86 2.60 5.83
N MET A 50 12.22 2.46 6.99
CA MET A 50 10.82 2.82 7.20
C MET A 50 10.57 4.31 7.01
N GLY A 51 11.44 5.19 7.53
CA GLY A 51 11.32 6.64 7.33
C GLY A 51 11.39 7.05 5.85
N HIS A 52 12.31 6.46 5.09
CA HIS A 52 12.37 6.69 3.64
C HIS A 52 11.13 6.16 2.92
N LEU A 53 10.63 4.99 3.32
CA LEU A 53 9.42 4.42 2.73
C LEU A 53 8.16 5.26 3.07
N GLN A 54 8.08 5.81 4.29
CA GLN A 54 6.96 6.67 4.70
C GLN A 54 6.86 7.90 3.80
N LYS A 55 7.99 8.53 3.46
CA LYS A 55 7.99 9.66 2.52
C LYS A 55 7.42 9.27 1.15
N LYS A 56 7.78 8.09 0.64
CA LYS A 56 7.23 7.55 -0.62
C LYS A 56 5.75 7.23 -0.54
N VAL A 57 5.29 6.69 0.59
CA VAL A 57 3.86 6.44 0.83
C VAL A 57 3.10 7.76 0.80
N ASN A 58 3.57 8.79 1.50
CA ASN A 58 2.91 10.10 1.52
C ASN A 58 2.81 10.69 0.11
N GLN A 59 3.91 10.73 -0.64
CA GLN A 59 3.91 11.20 -2.04
C GLN A 59 2.95 10.41 -2.93
N HIS A 60 2.87 9.10 -2.74
CA HIS A 60 1.95 8.25 -3.50
C HIS A 60 0.49 8.48 -3.09
N MET A 61 0.22 8.76 -1.81
CA MET A 61 -1.11 9.16 -1.32
C MET A 61 -1.55 10.49 -1.93
N ASP A 62 -0.67 11.50 -1.92
CA ASP A 62 -0.93 12.81 -2.55
C ASP A 62 -1.27 12.64 -4.04
N TYR A 63 -0.54 11.76 -4.74
CA TYR A 63 -0.85 11.42 -6.13
C TYR A 63 -2.19 10.69 -6.27
N GLY A 64 -2.57 9.83 -5.32
CA GLY A 64 -3.87 9.17 -5.29
C GLY A 64 -5.03 10.15 -5.15
N GLU A 65 -4.85 11.16 -4.30
CA GLU A 65 -5.81 12.25 -4.14
C GLU A 65 -5.94 13.08 -5.41
N PHE A 66 -4.83 13.42 -6.08
CA PHE A 66 -4.84 14.03 -7.40
C PHE A 66 -5.58 13.16 -8.44
N LEU A 67 -5.46 11.84 -8.33
CA LEU A 67 -6.23 10.87 -9.12
C LEU A 67 -7.70 10.73 -8.67
N GLY A 68 -8.15 11.49 -7.68
CA GLY A 68 -9.56 11.52 -7.24
C GLY A 68 -9.92 10.37 -6.30
N ILE A 69 -8.92 9.66 -5.78
CA ILE A 69 -9.10 8.63 -4.76
C ILE A 69 -9.07 9.34 -3.41
N GLY A 70 -10.22 9.46 -2.76
CA GLY A 70 -10.31 10.22 -1.51
C GLY A 70 -9.45 9.62 -0.40
N LYS A 71 -8.93 10.44 0.52
CA LYS A 71 -8.12 10.00 1.68
C LYS A 71 -8.74 8.82 2.44
N GLU A 72 -10.06 8.86 2.64
CA GLU A 72 -10.79 7.79 3.32
C GLU A 72 -10.80 6.49 2.50
N GLN A 73 -10.98 6.57 1.18
CA GLN A 73 -10.88 5.41 0.29
C GLN A 73 -9.48 4.81 0.33
N ILE A 74 -8.43 5.64 0.28
CA ILE A 74 -7.03 5.20 0.40
C ILE A 74 -6.82 4.50 1.75
N ARG A 75 -7.33 5.07 2.85
CA ARG A 75 -7.22 4.49 4.19
C ARG A 75 -7.92 3.13 4.26
N ASN A 76 -9.15 3.03 3.77
CA ASN A 76 -9.92 1.78 3.75
C ASN A 76 -9.23 0.72 2.89
N PHE A 77 -8.69 1.12 1.72
CA PHE A 77 -7.91 0.24 0.87
C PHE A 77 -6.67 -0.30 1.59
N ASN A 78 -5.91 0.56 2.28
CA ASN A 78 -4.74 0.13 3.05
C ASN A 78 -5.10 -0.89 4.14
N LEU A 79 -6.24 -0.73 4.82
CA LEU A 79 -6.72 -1.68 5.80
C LEU A 79 -7.02 -3.05 5.18
N VAL A 80 -7.71 -3.08 4.04
CA VAL A 80 -7.99 -4.32 3.29
C VAL A 80 -6.69 -5.02 2.90
N VAL A 81 -5.71 -4.28 2.38
CA VAL A 81 -4.39 -4.82 2.04
C VAL A 81 -3.69 -5.42 3.27
N ILE A 82 -3.73 -4.73 4.42
CA ILE A 82 -3.15 -5.23 5.67
C ILE A 82 -3.81 -6.55 6.11
N GLU A 83 -5.14 -6.65 6.01
CA GLU A 83 -5.86 -7.88 6.35
C GLU A 83 -5.46 -9.04 5.44
N GLU A 84 -5.30 -8.81 4.13
CA GLU A 84 -4.86 -9.85 3.22
C GLU A 84 -3.39 -10.28 3.46
N ILE A 85 -2.52 -9.34 3.85
CA ILE A 85 -1.15 -9.66 4.27
C ILE A 85 -1.15 -10.53 5.53
N LYS A 86 -2.03 -10.24 6.50
CA LYS A 86 -2.14 -11.03 7.75
C LYS A 86 -2.57 -12.47 7.47
N LYS A 87 -3.39 -12.70 6.44
CA LYS A 87 -3.80 -14.04 5.98
C LYS A 87 -2.68 -14.81 5.26
N GLY A 88 -1.49 -14.22 5.10
CA GLY A 88 -0.37 -14.83 4.38
C GLY A 88 -0.43 -14.66 2.87
N GLY A 89 -1.31 -13.79 2.36
CA GLY A 89 -1.41 -13.51 0.93
C GLY A 89 -0.10 -12.91 0.39
N ASN A 90 0.44 -13.49 -0.68
CA ASN A 90 1.56 -12.88 -1.39
C ASN A 90 1.09 -11.65 -2.20
N VAL A 91 1.99 -10.70 -2.47
CA VAL A 91 1.63 -9.43 -3.15
C VAL A 91 0.92 -9.65 -4.49
N LYS A 92 1.36 -10.64 -5.29
CA LYS A 92 0.76 -10.92 -6.60
C LYS A 92 -0.69 -11.40 -6.46
N ALA A 93 -0.97 -12.27 -5.49
CA ALA A 93 -2.31 -12.77 -5.19
C ALA A 93 -3.21 -11.65 -4.67
N ILE A 94 -2.68 -10.76 -3.81
CA ILE A 94 -3.42 -9.60 -3.31
C ILE A 94 -3.78 -8.65 -4.45
N ILE A 95 -2.83 -8.35 -5.34
CA ILE A 95 -3.09 -7.57 -6.56
C ILE A 95 -4.17 -8.24 -7.38
N GLN A 96 -4.00 -9.51 -7.74
CA GLN A 96 -4.97 -10.21 -8.58
C GLN A 96 -6.38 -10.21 -7.97
N LYS A 97 -6.50 -10.43 -6.67
CA LYS A 97 -7.77 -10.40 -5.94
C LYS A 97 -8.39 -9.00 -5.94
N LEU A 98 -7.64 -7.98 -5.53
CA LEU A 98 -8.18 -6.64 -5.32
C LEU A 98 -8.37 -5.85 -6.62
N THR A 99 -7.59 -6.12 -7.67
CA THR A 99 -7.75 -5.44 -8.97
C THR A 99 -8.74 -6.15 -9.90
N ASN A 100 -8.94 -7.46 -9.79
CA ASN A 100 -9.92 -8.17 -10.62
C ASN A 100 -11.35 -8.11 -10.04
N SER A 101 -11.51 -7.97 -8.73
CA SER A 101 -12.83 -7.74 -8.10
C SER A 101 -13.40 -6.33 -8.35
N GLN A 102 -12.70 -5.48 -9.10
CA GLN A 102 -13.17 -4.13 -9.51
C GLN A 102 -13.66 -4.08 -10.98
N LYS A 103 -13.77 -5.24 -11.65
CA LYS A 103 -14.47 -5.39 -12.94
C LYS A 103 -15.96 -5.60 -12.71
#